data_AF-A0A3D4VSU0-F1
#
_entry.id   AF-A0A3D4VSU0-F1
#
_cell.length_a   1.000
_cell.length_b   1.000
_cell.length_c   1.000
_cell.angle_alpha   90.00
_cell.angle_beta   90.00
_cell.angle_gamma   90.00
#
_symmetry.space_group_name_H-M   'P 1'
#
loop_
_entity.id
_entity.type
_entity.pdbx_description
1 polymer ?
#
loop_
_entity_poly.entity_id
_entity_poly.type
_entity_poly.pdbx_seq_one_letter_code
_entity_poly.pdbx_strand_id
1 'polypeptide(L)'
;MLPDILRSAEIMSIFCRLKMKIKAELPIRSSEMGVLIYIQKQPEPVTPLMISQYFRISKPSVTAMINALLIHGYISKSETLHDKRSYYLMITDSGNALVETTINEHYNAIEMVKNEMGTERFNQFIDLMASANQILESIEQ
;
A
#
# COMPACT_ATOMS: atom_id res chain seq x y z
N MET A 1 30.64 2.28 14.29
CA MET A 1 29.32 2.49 14.91
C MET A 1 28.54 3.62 14.25
N LEU A 2 28.93 4.90 14.37
CA LEU A 2 28.24 5.99 13.64
C LEU A 2 28.34 5.91 12.09
N PRO A 3 29.52 5.58 11.50
CA PRO A 3 29.65 5.53 10.03
C PRO A 3 28.76 4.46 9.37
N ASP A 4 28.60 3.31 10.00
CA ASP A 4 27.82 2.18 9.47
C ASP A 4 26.32 2.50 9.46
N ILE A 5 25.83 3.16 10.51
CA ILE A 5 24.43 3.61 10.61
C ILE A 5 24.11 4.69 9.58
N LEU A 6 25.01 5.67 9.39
CA LEU A 6 24.82 6.72 8.38
C LEU A 6 24.74 6.14 6.97
N ARG A 7 25.66 5.23 6.62
CA ARG A 7 25.63 4.53 5.32
C ARG A 7 24.36 3.70 5.14
N SER A 8 23.92 3.00 6.19
CA SER A 8 22.70 2.19 6.14
C SER A 8 21.46 3.06 5.91
N ALA A 9 21.35 4.18 6.64
CA ALA A 9 20.26 5.14 6.46
C ALA A 9 20.26 5.75 5.05
N GLU A 10 21.44 6.05 4.48
CA GLU A 10 21.57 6.55 3.11
C GLU A 10 21.06 5.52 2.09
N ILE A 11 21.51 4.25 2.20
CA ILE A 11 21.08 3.16 1.32
C ILE A 11 19.56 2.99 1.37
N MET A 12 18.97 2.94 2.57
CA MET A 12 17.53 2.82 2.74
C MET A 12 16.78 4.00 2.12
N SER A 13 17.28 5.22 2.33
CA SER A 13 16.68 6.44 1.80
C SER A 13 16.74 6.49 0.27
N ILE A 14 17.86 6.05 -0.32
CA ILE A 14 18.02 5.94 -1.78
C ILE A 14 17.06 4.88 -2.33
N PHE A 15 16.98 3.71 -1.70
CA PHE A 15 16.04 2.65 -2.11
C PHE A 15 14.60 3.16 -2.14
N CYS A 16 14.14 3.81 -1.06
CA CYS A 16 12.80 4.38 -1.00
C CYS A 16 12.56 5.40 -2.12
N ARG A 17 13.51 6.31 -2.37
CA ARG A 17 13.40 7.30 -3.45
C ARG A 17 13.40 6.67 -4.84
N LEU A 18 14.27 5.70 -5.10
CA LEU A 18 14.36 5.03 -6.40
C LEU A 18 13.08 4.23 -6.68
N LYS A 19 12.60 3.48 -5.70
CA LYS A 19 11.31 2.77 -5.78
C LYS A 19 10.18 3.75 -6.11
N MET A 20 10.11 4.90 -5.44
CA MET A 20 9.07 5.92 -5.71
C MET A 20 9.20 6.61 -7.06
N LYS A 21 10.41 6.67 -7.64
CA LYS A 21 10.65 7.26 -8.97
C LYS A 21 10.25 6.36 -10.12
N ILE A 22 10.18 5.05 -9.90
CA ILE A 22 9.66 4.12 -10.90
C ILE A 22 8.17 4.46 -11.07
N LYS A 23 7.88 5.22 -12.13
CA LYS A 23 6.52 5.62 -12.45
C LYS A 23 5.77 4.38 -12.91
N ALA A 24 4.78 3.98 -12.12
CA ALA A 24 3.65 3.25 -12.66
C ALA A 24 2.76 4.29 -13.37
N GLU A 25 2.33 4.03 -14.61
CA GLU A 25 1.46 4.95 -15.36
C GLU A 25 0.02 4.81 -14.86
N LEU A 26 -0.17 5.12 -13.58
CA LEU A 26 -1.44 4.99 -12.92
C LEU A 26 -2.27 6.26 -13.09
N PRO A 27 -3.58 6.15 -13.34
CA PRO A 27 -4.48 7.30 -13.35
C PRO A 27 -4.73 7.86 -11.94
N ILE A 28 -4.25 7.18 -10.89
CA ILE A 28 -4.35 7.56 -9.47
C ILE A 28 -2.99 7.43 -8.79
N ARG A 29 -2.84 7.97 -7.58
CA ARG A 29 -1.58 7.85 -6.81
C ARG A 29 -1.32 6.39 -6.44
N SER A 30 -0.05 5.99 -6.37
CA SER A 30 0.32 4.62 -5.94
C SER A 30 -0.25 4.24 -4.57
N SER A 31 -0.37 5.19 -3.64
CA SER A 31 -0.98 4.94 -2.33
C SER A 31 -2.50 4.69 -2.42
N GLU A 32 -3.19 5.42 -3.29
CA GLU A 32 -4.63 5.21 -3.57
C GLU A 32 -4.85 3.86 -4.26
N MET A 33 -3.97 3.51 -5.20
CA MET A 33 -3.98 2.19 -5.84
C MET A 33 -3.78 1.06 -4.83
N GLY A 34 -2.87 1.22 -3.86
CA GLY A 34 -2.70 0.27 -2.76
C GLY A 34 -4.02 0.04 -2.00
N VAL A 35 -4.73 1.11 -1.66
CA VAL A 35 -6.05 1.01 -1.00
C VAL A 35 -7.07 0.29 -1.88
N LEU A 36 -7.10 0.59 -3.18
CA LEU A 36 -8.03 -0.03 -4.12
C LEU A 36 -7.78 -1.54 -4.27
N ILE A 37 -6.52 -1.95 -4.43
CA ILE A 37 -6.09 -3.36 -4.44
C ILE A 37 -6.47 -4.05 -3.13
N TYR A 38 -6.28 -3.37 -1.99
CA TYR A 38 -6.65 -3.92 -0.69
C TYR A 38 -8.15 -4.19 -0.62
N ILE A 39 -9.00 -3.23 -1.00
CA ILE A 39 -10.46 -3.40 -1.01
C ILE A 39 -10.88 -4.55 -1.93
N GLN A 40 -10.30 -4.65 -3.13
CA GLN A 40 -10.61 -5.74 -4.08
C GLN A 40 -10.32 -7.13 -3.51
N LYS A 41 -9.22 -7.27 -2.75
CA LYS A 41 -8.76 -8.57 -2.24
C LYS A 41 -9.48 -9.04 -0.99
N GLN A 42 -10.25 -8.18 -0.32
CA GLN A 42 -10.96 -8.59 0.89
C GLN A 42 -12.26 -9.32 0.53
N PRO A 43 -12.50 -10.52 1.09
CA PRO A 43 -13.78 -11.20 0.93
C PRO A 43 -14.89 -10.53 1.75
N GLU A 44 -14.52 -9.79 2.80
CA GLU A 44 -15.42 -9.12 3.73
C GLU A 44 -15.46 -7.60 3.49
N PRO A 45 -16.57 -6.92 3.85
CA PRO A 45 -16.70 -5.48 3.73
C PRO A 45 -15.59 -4.70 4.45
N VAL A 46 -14.94 -3.76 3.74
CA VAL A 46 -13.80 -3.01 4.27
C VAL A 46 -14.23 -1.71 4.93
N THR A 47 -13.68 -1.40 6.10
CA THR A 47 -13.88 -0.10 6.77
C THR A 47 -12.65 0.80 6.64
N PRO A 48 -12.81 2.14 6.77
CA PRO A 48 -11.67 3.05 6.85
C PRO A 48 -10.68 2.72 7.98
N LEU A 49 -11.18 2.16 9.10
CA LEU A 49 -10.33 1.73 10.20
C LEU A 49 -9.42 0.57 9.80
N MET A 50 -9.96 -0.42 9.09
CA MET A 50 -9.16 -1.55 8.58
C MET A 50 -8.07 -1.07 7.64
N ILE A 51 -8.35 -0.10 6.76
CA ILE A 51 -7.35 0.49 5.86
C ILE A 51 -6.25 1.18 6.68
N SER A 52 -6.62 1.98 7.68
CA SER A 52 -5.66 2.66 8.56
C SER A 52 -4.74 1.69 9.28
N GLN A 53 -5.30 0.59 9.81
CA GLN A 53 -4.54 -0.45 10.50
C GLN A 53 -3.64 -1.23 9.56
N TYR A 54 -4.16 -1.63 8.38
CA TYR A 54 -3.41 -2.41 7.41
C TYR A 54 -2.22 -1.64 6.83
N PHE A 55 -2.44 -0.37 6.44
CA PHE A 55 -1.40 0.46 5.84
C PHE A 55 -0.55 1.22 6.86
N ARG A 56 -0.89 1.16 8.16
CA ARG A 56 -0.17 1.87 9.24
C ARG A 56 -0.03 3.36 8.98
N ILE A 57 -1.14 3.98 8.59
CA ILE A 57 -1.21 5.41 8.27
C ILE A 57 -2.35 6.08 9.02
N SER A 58 -2.23 7.40 9.20
CA SER A 58 -3.18 8.19 9.96
C SER A 58 -4.59 8.19 9.32
N LYS A 59 -5.62 8.30 10.16
CA LYS A 59 -7.03 8.40 9.72
C LYS A 59 -7.26 9.56 8.72
N PRO A 60 -6.64 10.75 8.86
CA PRO A 60 -6.73 11.80 7.85
C PRO A 60 -6.17 11.38 6.48
N SER A 61 -5.02 10.71 6.44
CA SER A 61 -4.43 10.21 5.18
C SER A 61 -5.33 9.19 4.50
N VAL A 62 -5.91 8.27 5.28
CA VAL A 62 -6.88 7.30 4.77
C VAL A 62 -8.12 7.98 4.21
N THR A 63 -8.64 8.97 4.92
CA THR A 63 -9.84 9.73 4.49
C THR A 63 -9.58 10.49 3.19
N ALA A 64 -8.40 11.09 3.02
CA ALA A 64 -8.01 11.76 1.78
C ALA A 64 -7.98 10.78 0.59
N MET A 65 -7.37 9.60 0.76
CA MET A 65 -7.33 8.58 -0.29
C MET A 65 -8.71 8.01 -0.63
N ILE A 66 -9.53 7.72 0.39
CA ILE A 66 -10.91 7.26 0.19
C ILE A 66 -11.71 8.30 -0.59
N ASN A 67 -11.63 9.58 -0.21
CA ASN A 67 -12.35 10.64 -0.91
C ASN A 67 -11.91 10.78 -2.36
N ALA A 68 -10.60 10.65 -2.64
CA ALA A 68 -10.11 10.64 -4.01
C ALA A 68 -10.72 9.46 -4.80
N LEU A 69 -10.68 8.25 -4.27
CA LEU A 69 -11.24 7.06 -4.94
C LEU A 69 -12.76 7.14 -5.15
N LEU A 70 -13.50 7.75 -4.21
CA LEU A 70 -14.93 8.01 -4.34
C LEU A 70 -15.23 9.03 -5.44
N ILE A 71 -14.47 10.13 -5.52
CA ILE A 71 -14.62 11.16 -6.55
C ILE A 71 -14.39 10.57 -7.95
N HIS A 72 -13.41 9.67 -8.09
CA HIS A 72 -13.14 8.98 -9.35
C HIS A 72 -14.13 7.83 -9.65
N GLY A 73 -15.00 7.47 -8.70
CA GLY A 73 -15.99 6.41 -8.87
C GLY A 73 -15.45 4.98 -8.74
N TYR A 74 -14.21 4.79 -8.28
CA TYR A 74 -13.59 3.46 -8.15
C TYR A 74 -14.08 2.67 -6.93
N ILE A 75 -14.62 3.36 -5.92
CA ILE A 75 -15.24 2.75 -4.76
C ILE A 75 -16.58 3.43 -4.46
N SER A 76 -17.45 2.77 -3.70
CA SER A 76 -18.70 3.30 -3.19
C SER A 76 -18.82 3.06 -1.69
N LYS A 77 -19.70 3.82 -1.02
CA LYS A 77 -20.04 3.63 0.39
C LYS A 77 -21.31 2.80 0.51
N SER A 78 -21.29 1.80 1.37
CA SER A 78 -22.49 1.12 1.85
C SER A 78 -22.80 1.57 3.29
N GLU A 79 -24.03 1.99 3.53
CA GLU A 79 -24.48 2.40 4.86
C GLU A 79 -24.62 1.18 5.78
N THR A 80 -24.28 1.35 7.06
CA THR A 80 -24.59 0.34 8.08
C THR A 80 -25.92 0.66 8.75
N LEU A 81 -26.71 -0.37 9.04
CA LEU A 81 -27.98 -0.24 9.77
C LEU A 81 -27.79 0.08 11.26
N HIS A 82 -26.56 0.07 11.79
CA HIS A 82 -26.31 0.07 13.24
C HIS A 82 -25.36 1.17 13.76
N ASP A 83 -24.51 1.78 12.93
CA ASP A 83 -23.69 2.92 13.39
C ASP A 83 -23.42 3.92 12.26
N LYS A 84 -24.02 5.11 12.36
CA LYS A 84 -23.88 6.21 11.39
C LYS A 84 -22.44 6.72 11.24
N ARG A 85 -21.51 6.30 12.12
CA ARG A 85 -20.10 6.70 12.08
C ARG A 85 -19.19 5.69 11.36
N SER A 86 -19.67 4.48 11.08
CA SER A 86 -18.92 3.45 10.37
C SER A 86 -19.65 3.06 9.08
N TYR A 87 -18.94 3.14 7.95
CA TYR A 87 -19.44 2.75 6.64
C TYR A 87 -18.50 1.71 6.03
N TYR A 88 -19.07 0.88 5.17
CA TYR A 88 -18.28 -0.06 4.37
C TYR A 88 -17.92 0.55 3.03
N LEU A 89 -16.75 0.17 2.53
CA LEU A 89 -16.27 0.49 1.21
C LEU A 89 -16.42 -0.73 0.32
N MET A 90 -17.03 -0.52 -0.83
CA MET A 90 -17.17 -1.53 -1.87
C MET A 90 -16.43 -1.06 -3.11
N ILE A 91 -15.69 -1.96 -3.76
CA ILE A 91 -15.10 -1.67 -5.05
C ILE A 91 -16.20 -1.64 -6.12
N THR A 92 -16.11 -0.72 -7.07
CA THR A 92 -17.02 -0.68 -8.24
C THR A 92 -16.43 -1.47 -9.41
N ASP A 93 -17.22 -1.75 -10.43
CA ASP A 93 -16.73 -2.41 -11.66
C ASP A 93 -15.58 -1.64 -12.31
N SER A 94 -15.66 -0.30 -12.31
CA SER A 94 -14.57 0.55 -12.80
C SER A 94 -13.30 0.46 -11.94
N GLY A 95 -13.46 0.29 -10.63
CA GLY A 95 -12.34 0.07 -9.72
C GLY A 95 -11.68 -1.29 -9.96
N ASN A 96 -12.48 -2.34 -10.16
CA ASN A 96 -11.97 -3.67 -10.52
C ASN A 96 -11.18 -3.64 -11.83
N ALA A 97 -11.77 -3.05 -12.87
CA ALA A 97 -11.11 -2.92 -14.17
C ALA A 97 -9.79 -2.14 -14.06
N LEU A 98 -9.74 -1.08 -13.24
CA LEU A 98 -8.51 -0.34 -13.01
C LEU A 98 -7.43 -1.22 -12.36
N VAL A 99 -7.78 -1.98 -11.31
CA VAL A 99 -6.81 -2.87 -10.66
C VAL A 99 -6.30 -3.92 -11.64
N GLU A 100 -7.20 -4.61 -12.35
CA GLU A 100 -6.83 -5.66 -13.29
C GLU A 100 -5.88 -5.17 -14.39
N THR A 101 -6.10 -3.96 -14.89
CA THR A 101 -5.30 -3.38 -15.99
C THR A 101 -3.94 -2.85 -15.55
N THR A 102 -3.76 -2.49 -14.27
CA THR A 102 -2.56 -1.77 -13.81
C THR A 102 -1.84 -2.40 -12.61
N ILE A 103 -2.29 -3.57 -12.12
CA ILE A 103 -1.67 -4.28 -10.99
C ILE A 103 -0.19 -4.63 -11.25
N ASN A 104 0.15 -5.00 -12.48
CA ASN A 104 1.52 -5.32 -12.85
C ASN A 104 2.40 -4.06 -12.81
N GLU A 105 1.89 -2.94 -13.32
CA GLU A 105 2.62 -1.66 -13.26
C GLU A 105 2.84 -1.21 -11.82
N HIS A 106 1.83 -1.41 -10.95
CA HIS A 106 1.93 -1.08 -9.53
C HIS A 106 3.06 -1.86 -8.82
N TYR A 107 3.29 -3.12 -9.19
CA TYR A 107 4.34 -3.96 -8.59
C TYR A 107 5.63 -4.07 -9.41
N ASN A 108 5.71 -3.43 -10.59
CA ASN A 108 6.83 -3.52 -11.53
C ASN A 108 8.19 -3.29 -10.87
N ALA A 109 8.31 -2.26 -10.02
CA ALA A 109 9.56 -1.98 -9.32
C ALA A 109 10.07 -3.17 -8.48
N ILE A 110 9.16 -3.85 -7.77
CA ILE A 110 9.50 -5.00 -6.92
C ILE A 110 9.75 -6.24 -7.78
N GLU A 111 9.00 -6.40 -8.86
CA GLU A 111 9.21 -7.47 -9.83
C GLU A 111 10.58 -7.38 -10.51
N MET A 112 10.98 -6.19 -10.97
CA MET A 112 12.33 -5.95 -11.50
C MET A 112 13.41 -6.28 -10.47
N VAL A 113 13.25 -5.84 -9.21
CA VAL A 113 14.19 -6.15 -8.14
C VAL A 113 14.29 -7.66 -7.93
N LYS A 114 13.16 -8.39 -7.91
CA LYS A 114 13.16 -9.86 -7.79
C LYS A 114 13.87 -10.54 -8.95
N ASN A 115 13.59 -10.12 -10.19
CA ASN A 115 14.13 -10.73 -11.40
C ASN A 115 15.67 -10.54 -11.48
N GLU A 116 16.16 -9.33 -11.21
CA GLU A 116 17.59 -9.02 -11.28
C GLU A 116 18.38 -9.57 -10.08
N MET A 117 17.75 -9.63 -8.89
CA MET A 117 18.40 -10.12 -7.67
C MET A 117 18.43 -11.65 -7.59
N GLY A 118 17.49 -12.31 -8.27
CA GLY A 118 17.24 -13.75 -8.17
C GLY A 118 16.40 -14.11 -6.93
N THR A 119 15.63 -15.20 -7.06
CA THR A 119 14.62 -15.61 -6.06
C THR A 119 15.18 -15.81 -4.65
N GLU A 120 16.34 -16.46 -4.51
CA GLU A 120 16.92 -16.78 -3.19
C GLU A 120 17.28 -15.50 -2.42
N ARG A 121 18.05 -14.62 -3.04
CA ARG A 121 18.47 -13.34 -2.45
C ARG A 121 17.29 -12.41 -2.21
N PHE A 122 16.31 -12.39 -3.12
CA PHE A 122 15.09 -11.62 -2.94
C PHE A 122 14.28 -12.09 -1.73
N ASN A 123 14.10 -13.41 -1.56
CA ASN A 123 13.40 -13.95 -0.40
C ASN A 123 14.13 -13.57 0.90
N GLN A 124 15.46 -13.70 0.94
CA GLN A 124 16.26 -13.26 2.08
C GLN A 124 16.08 -11.75 2.37
N PHE A 125 16.05 -10.92 1.32
CA PHE A 125 15.81 -9.48 1.48
C PHE A 125 14.44 -9.20 2.11
N ILE A 126 13.38 -9.88 1.66
CA ILE A 126 12.03 -9.72 2.20
C ILE A 126 11.94 -10.21 3.65
N ASP A 127 12.57 -11.33 3.99
CA ASP A 127 12.58 -11.86 5.36
C ASP A 127 13.28 -10.89 6.34
N LEU A 128 14.41 -10.31 5.92
CA LEU A 128 15.12 -9.30 6.71
C LEU A 128 14.31 -8.01 6.87
N MET A 129 13.63 -7.55 5.81
CA MET A 129 12.74 -6.39 5.87
C MET A 129 11.54 -6.65 6.80
N ALA A 130 10.96 -7.86 6.77
CA ALA A 130 9.87 -8.25 7.64
C ALA A 130 10.31 -8.28 9.12
N SER A 131 11.49 -8.82 9.40
CA SER A 131 12.08 -8.79 10.74
C SER A 131 12.34 -7.36 11.23
N ALA A 132 12.87 -6.49 10.36
CA ALA A 132 13.07 -5.08 10.67
C ALA A 132 11.74 -4.36 10.99
N ASN A 133 10.69 -4.63 10.23
CA ASN A 133 9.36 -4.07 10.51
C ASN A 133 8.84 -4.48 11.89
N GLN A 134 8.95 -5.76 12.26
CA GLN A 134 8.54 -6.23 13.59
C GLN A 134 9.29 -5.52 14.73
N ILE A 135 10.58 -5.27 14.55
CA ILE A 135 11.38 -4.51 15.53
C ILE A 135 10.84 -3.09 15.66
N LEU A 136 10.60 -2.39 14.55
CA LEU A 136 10.09 -1.01 14.56
C LEU A 136 8.69 -0.93 15.16
N GLU A 137 7.83 -1.91 14.91
CA GLU A 137 6.48 -1.99 15.48
C GLU A 137 6.48 -2.11 17.00
N SER A 138 7.45 -2.82 17.56
CA SER A 138 7.59 -2.95 19.02
C SER A 138 7.94 -1.63 19.71
N ILE A 139 8.40 -0.62 18.96
CA ILE A 139 8.77 0.71 19.46
C ILE A 139 7.60 1.71 19.32
N GLU A 140 6.65 1.45 18.41
CA GLU A 140 5.51 2.34 18.13
C GLU A 140 4.32 2.12 19.11
N GLN A 141 4.32 1.01 19.88
CA GLN A 141 3.34 0.70 20.93
C GLN A 141 3.65 1.38 22.26
#